data_AF-F5XME0-F1
#
_entry.id   AF-F5XME0-F1
#
_cell.length_a   1.000
_cell.length_b   1.000
_cell.length_c   1.000
_cell.angle_alpha   90.00
_cell.angle_beta   90.00
_cell.angle_gamma   90.00
#
_symmetry.space_group_name_H-M   'P 1'
#
loop_
_entity.id
_entity.type
_entity.pdbx_description
1 polymer ?
#
loop_
_entity_poly.entity_id
_entity_poly.type
_entity_poly.pdbx_seq_one_letter_code
_entity_poly.pdbx_strand_id
1 'polypeptide(L)'
;MPRGNPSRKLAISVESGVARQVETAAAEDGVSVSAWMTEAARRALRIRDGLAAVAEWEREHGELTDEEMAAARARIAGASTLRASA
;
A
#
# COMPACT_ATOMS: atom_id res chain seq x y z
N MET A 1 -21.22 11.78 -23.99
CA MET A 1 -20.42 11.52 -22.77
C MET A 1 -18.98 11.24 -23.19
N PRO A 2 -17.97 11.91 -22.62
CA PRO A 2 -16.59 11.51 -22.85
C PRO A 2 -16.41 10.14 -22.18
N ARG A 3 -16.08 9.11 -22.96
CA ARG A 3 -15.65 7.85 -22.35
C ARG A 3 -14.34 8.14 -21.64
N GLY A 4 -14.27 7.87 -20.33
CA GLY A 4 -13.02 7.97 -19.58
C GLY A 4 -11.91 7.23 -20.31
N ASN A 5 -10.68 7.73 -20.19
CA ASN A 5 -9.53 7.17 -20.92
C ASN A 5 -9.47 5.65 -20.71
N PRO A 6 -9.52 4.82 -21.76
CA PRO A 6 -9.61 3.37 -21.60
C PRO A 6 -8.37 2.84 -20.88
N SER A 7 -8.58 1.90 -19.96
CA SER A 7 -7.49 1.19 -19.30
C SER A 7 -6.58 0.50 -20.33
N ARG A 8 -5.27 0.74 -20.25
CA ARG A 8 -4.28 0.09 -21.12
C ARG A 8 -4.11 -1.38 -20.73
N LYS A 9 -4.22 -2.30 -21.68
CA LYS A 9 -3.94 -3.73 -21.46
C LYS A 9 -2.43 -3.97 -21.32
N LEU A 10 -2.03 -4.69 -20.27
CA LEU A 10 -0.67 -5.19 -20.07
C LEU A 10 -0.66 -6.69 -20.32
N ALA A 11 0.28 -7.18 -21.14
CA ALA A 11 0.55 -8.59 -21.30
C ALA A 11 1.84 -8.92 -20.54
N ILE A 12 1.72 -9.69 -19.46
CA ILE A 12 2.82 -10.05 -18.58
C ILE A 12 2.78 -11.56 -18.30
N SER A 13 3.95 -12.18 -18.18
CA SER A 13 4.05 -13.56 -17.70
C SER A 13 4.03 -13.55 -16.18
N VAL A 14 3.18 -14.39 -15.59
CA VAL A 14 3.06 -14.61 -14.15
C VAL A 14 3.28 -16.09 -13.91
N GLU A 15 4.02 -16.43 -12.85
CA GLU A 15 4.18 -17.81 -12.42
C GLU A 15 2.81 -18.48 -12.20
N SER A 16 2.63 -19.72 -12.64
CA SER A 16 1.32 -20.40 -12.63
C SER A 16 0.74 -20.54 -11.23
N GLY A 17 1.58 -20.80 -10.21
CA GLY A 17 1.15 -20.86 -8.82
C GLY A 17 0.59 -19.52 -8.34
N VAL A 18 1.27 -18.43 -8.67
CA VAL A 18 0.86 -17.07 -8.34
C VAL A 18 -0.41 -16.66 -9.11
N ALA A 19 -0.51 -16.99 -10.40
CA ALA A 19 -1.69 -16.67 -11.21
C ALA A 19 -2.97 -17.26 -10.58
N ARG A 20 -2.92 -18.52 -10.15
CA ARG A 20 -4.04 -19.17 -9.45
C ARG A 20 -4.39 -18.50 -8.12
N GLN A 21 -3.40 -18.05 -7.36
CA GLN A 21 -3.64 -17.32 -6.11
C GLN A 21 -4.32 -15.97 -6.37
N VAL A 22 -3.91 -15.26 -7.42
CA VAL A 22 -4.55 -14.00 -7.84
C VAL A 22 -6.00 -14.23 -8.27
N GLU A 23 -6.26 -15.27 -9.06
CA GLU A 23 -7.63 -15.63 -9.47
C GLU A 23 -8.52 -15.96 -8.27
N THR A 24 -7.98 -16.72 -7.30
CA THR A 24 -8.69 -17.08 -6.07
C THR A 24 -9.00 -15.84 -5.23
N ALA A 25 -8.00 -14.99 -4.98
CA ALA A 25 -8.17 -13.78 -4.19
C ALA A 25 -9.16 -12.80 -4.85
N ALA A 26 -9.09 -12.63 -6.17
CA ALA A 26 -10.05 -11.79 -6.89
C ALA A 26 -11.49 -12.33 -6.76
N ALA A 27 -11.67 -13.65 -6.82
CA ALA A 27 -12.97 -14.28 -6.64
C ALA A 27 -13.49 -14.13 -5.19
N GLU A 28 -12.64 -14.33 -4.18
CA GLU A 28 -12.97 -14.15 -2.76
C GLU A 28 -13.36 -12.69 -2.47
N ASP A 29 -12.66 -11.73 -3.07
CA ASP A 29 -12.92 -10.29 -2.95
C ASP A 29 -14.11 -9.81 -3.82
N GLY A 30 -14.68 -10.67 -4.67
CA GLY A 30 -15.80 -10.34 -5.55
C GLY A 30 -15.45 -9.33 -6.66
N VAL A 31 -14.19 -9.27 -7.08
CA VAL A 31 -13.69 -8.33 -8.10
C VAL A 31 -13.07 -9.06 -9.29
N SER A 32 -12.85 -8.36 -10.41
CA SER A 32 -12.11 -8.93 -11.53
C SER A 32 -10.61 -9.04 -11.22
N VAL A 33 -9.92 -9.99 -11.84
CA VAL A 33 -8.45 -10.13 -11.75
C VAL A 33 -7.74 -8.81 -12.07
N SER A 34 -8.18 -8.08 -13.10
CA SER A 34 -7.57 -6.79 -13.45
C SER A 34 -7.78 -5.72 -12.36
N ALA A 35 -8.94 -5.70 -11.71
CA ALA A 35 -9.21 -4.77 -10.61
C ALA A 35 -8.34 -5.12 -9.39
N TRP A 36 -8.29 -6.41 -9.02
CA TRP A 36 -7.45 -6.90 -7.94
C TRP A 36 -5.97 -6.57 -8.17
N MET A 37 -5.45 -6.86 -9.36
CA MET A 37 -4.07 -6.55 -9.75
C MET A 37 -3.79 -5.04 -9.78
N THR A 38 -4.77 -4.22 -10.18
CA THR A 38 -4.64 -2.76 -10.15
C THR A 38 -4.47 -2.26 -8.72
N GLU A 39 -5.26 -2.77 -7.77
CA GLU A 39 -5.13 -2.39 -6.36
C GLU A 39 -3.82 -2.90 -5.74
N ALA A 40 -3.41 -4.13 -6.07
CA ALA A 40 -2.11 -4.65 -5.66
C ALA A 40 -0.96 -3.76 -6.17
N ALA A 41 -0.99 -3.37 -7.44
CA ALA A 41 0.00 -2.47 -8.03
C ALA A 41 -0.03 -1.08 -7.36
N ARG A 42 -1.21 -0.50 -7.13
CA ARG A 42 -1.37 0.78 -6.41
C ARG A 42 -0.78 0.71 -5.00
N ARG A 43 -1.01 -0.37 -4.27
CA ARG A 43 -0.44 -0.58 -2.94
C ARG A 43 1.09 -0.62 -3.00
N ALA A 44 1.65 -1.41 -3.92
CA ALA A 44 3.10 -1.53 -4.08
C ALA A 44 3.75 -0.18 -4.44
N LEU A 45 3.14 0.57 -5.36
CA LEU A 45 3.61 1.90 -5.75
C LEU A 45 3.55 2.90 -4.60
N ARG A 46 2.45 2.95 -3.84
CA ARG A 46 2.35 3.83 -2.66
C ARG A 46 3.43 3.54 -1.61
N ILE A 47 3.75 2.26 -1.38
CA ILE A 47 4.83 1.89 -0.46
C ILE A 47 6.17 2.40 -0.99
N ARG A 48 6.45 2.19 -2.27
CA ARG A 48 7.69 2.67 -2.91
C ARG A 48 7.82 4.18 -2.80
N ASP A 49 6.76 4.92 -3.13
CA ASP A 49 6.75 6.39 -3.07
C ASP A 49 6.90 6.88 -1.62
N GLY A 50 6.24 6.21 -0.67
CA GLY A 50 6.39 6.51 0.75
C GLY A 50 7.82 6.30 1.27
N LEU A 51 8.47 5.20 0.88
CA LEU A 51 9.87 4.95 1.25
C LEU A 51 10.81 6.00 0.63
N ALA A 52 10.55 6.41 -0.61
CA ALA A 52 11.33 7.48 -1.24
C ALA A 52 11.16 8.82 -0.51
N ALA A 53 9.94 9.14 -0.06
CA ALA A 53 9.66 10.33 0.73
C ALA A 53 10.32 10.31 2.12
N VAL A 54 10.36 9.14 2.78
CA VAL A 54 11.10 8.99 4.05
C VAL A 54 12.60 9.22 3.84
N ALA A 55 13.18 8.60 2.81
CA ALA A 55 14.59 8.79 2.50
C ALA A 55 14.93 10.26 2.14
N GLU A 56 14.01 10.96 1.46
CA GLU A 56 14.15 12.39 1.21
C GLU A 56 14.19 13.20 2.51
N TRP A 57 13.25 12.93 3.42
CA TRP A 57 13.17 13.59 4.72
C TRP A 57 14.43 13.32 5.57
N GLU A 58 14.92 12.08 5.60
CA GLU A 58 16.11 11.68 6.37
C GLU A 58 17.39 12.37 5.88
N ARG A 59 17.50 12.64 4.57
CA ARG A 59 18.64 13.44 4.05
C ARG A 59 18.61 14.88 4.55
N GLU A 60 17.42 15.43 4.78
CA GLU A 60 17.25 16.82 5.23
C GLU A 60 17.35 16.96 6.76
N HIS A 61 16.91 15.95 7.51
CA HIS A 61 16.71 16.04 8.96
C HIS A 61 17.53 15.04 9.78
N GLY A 62 18.17 14.05 9.14
CA GLY A 62 18.79 12.90 9.79
C GLY A 62 17.82 11.72 9.95
N GLU A 63 18.37 10.54 10.23
CA GLU A 63 17.57 9.35 10.54
C GLU A 63 16.81 9.53 11.86
N LEU A 64 15.61 8.95 11.95
CA LEU A 64 14.85 8.93 13.21
C LEU A 64 15.58 8.08 14.25
N THR A 65 15.84 8.65 15.42
CA THR A 65 16.46 7.92 16.53
C THR A 65 15.50 6.94 17.19
N ASP A 66 16.04 5.92 17.87
CA ASP A 66 15.24 4.94 18.61
C ASP A 66 14.39 5.62 19.70
N GLU A 67 14.92 6.66 20.36
CA GLU A 67 14.20 7.46 21.35
C GLU A 67 13.00 8.20 20.74
N GLU A 68 13.18 8.83 19.57
CA GLU A 68 12.11 9.53 18.86
C GLU A 68 11.02 8.55 18.39
N MET A 69 11.43 7.39 17.89
CA MET A 69 10.53 6.31 17.48
C MET A 69 9.75 5.73 18.66
N ALA A 70 10.40 5.52 19.80
CA ALA A 70 9.75 5.07 21.03
C ALA A 70 8.72 6.11 21.52
N ALA A 71 9.10 7.40 21.54
CA ALA A 71 8.20 8.48 21.92
C ALA A 71 6.99 8.59 20.96
N ALA A 72 7.20 8.39 19.66
CA ALA A 72 6.13 8.37 18.66
C ALA A 72 5.16 7.20 18.87
N ARG A 73 5.67 5.98 19.10
CA ARG A 73 4.86 4.79 19.39
C ARG A 73 4.04 4.97 20.66
N ALA A 74 4.63 5.52 21.73
CA ALA A 74 3.93 5.81 22.97
C ALA A 74 2.77 6.80 22.76
N ARG A 75 2.97 7.85 21.96
CA ARG A 75 1.91 8.80 21.59
C ARG A 75 0.77 8.14 20.82
N ILE A 76 1.06 7.27 19.86
CA ILE A 76 0.04 6.55 19.08
C ILE A 76 -0.76 5.59 19.97
N ALA A 77 -0.08 4.83 20.84
CA ALA A 77 -0.73 3.91 21.78
C ALA A 77 -1.60 4.64 22.82
N GLY A 78 -1.13 5.80 23.31
CA GLY A 78 -1.94 6.67 24.17
C GLY A 78 -3.16 7.25 23.46
N ALA A 79 -3.01 7.67 22.20
CA ALA A 79 -4.09 8.22 21.39
C ALA A 79 -5.15 7.18 20.98
N SER A 80 -4.76 5.92 20.75
CA SER A 80 -5.72 4.84 20.43
C SER A 80 -6.61 4.49 21.63
N THR A 81 -6.07 4.58 22.85
CA THR A 81 -6.81 4.32 24.10
C THR A 81 -7.91 5.38 24.33
N LEU A 82 -7.66 6.64 23.96
CA LEU A 82 -8.64 7.73 24.02
C LEU A 82 -9.75 7.61 22.96
N ARG A 83 -9.48 7.02 21.79
CA ARG A 83 -10.50 6.79 20.75
C ARG A 83 -11.41 5.60 21.02
N ALA A 84 -10.96 4.62 21.81
CA ALA A 84 -11.75 3.44 22.15
C ALA A 84 -12.71 3.67 23.34
N SER A 85 -12.65 4.84 23.98
CA SER A 85 -13.44 5.22 25.16
C SER A 85 -14.47 6.32 24.89
N ALA A 86 -14.67 6.70 23.61
CA ALA A 86 -15.67 7.65 23.12
C ALA A 86 -16.62 6.97 22.15
#